data_AF-A0A2V6S881-F1
#
_entry.id   AF-A0A2V6S881-F1
#
_cell.length_a   1.000
_cell.length_b   1.000
_cell.length_c   1.000
_cell.angle_alpha   90.00
_cell.angle_beta   90.00
_cell.angle_gamma   90.00
#
_symmetry.space_group_name_H-M   'P 1'
#
loop_
_entity.id
_entity.type
_entity.pdbx_description
1 polymer ?
#
loop_
_entity_poly.entity_id
_entity_poly.type
_entity_poly.pdbx_seq_one_letter_code
_entity_poly.pdbx_strand_id
1 'polypeptide(L)'
;MKPLINTAAGVRALEEMVRTMPYYPPGVLLFESEEPKTLLVKGEIPLLYSWTSTGKRVGNAAESVIVGKAGFGLVPGAEIDGKIINRPAITPGRGMAVSKYSKKKEVTMKVLEFISQPDQSLKIVMDPKTIMDPWRLSHLRSPIFRKAFPDADKYLDAIEAAFPFLVPDPVVPAADEYQRKLSFEITEALAKRKSAKEALDTAFAEWEKITERRGRDKQKAAWGEKLAEMKSLGIEYHPEWAQKAK
;
A
#
# COMPACT_ATOMS: atom_id res chain seq x y z
N MET A 1 12.79 3.84 19.88
CA MET A 1 12.39 4.00 18.45
C MET A 1 12.61 5.46 18.07
N LYS A 2 13.19 5.78 16.90
CA LYS A 2 13.34 7.15 16.38
C LYS A 2 12.84 7.17 14.92
N PRO A 3 11.91 8.06 14.55
CA PRO A 3 11.44 8.18 13.17
C PRO A 3 12.56 8.58 12.20
N LEU A 4 12.46 8.14 10.95
CA LEU A 4 13.41 8.48 9.88
C LEU A 4 12.77 9.28 8.72
N ILE A 5 11.52 9.71 8.88
CA ILE A 5 10.71 10.32 7.81
C ILE A 5 11.28 11.66 7.30
N ASN A 6 12.06 12.39 8.10
CA ASN A 6 12.63 13.70 7.74
C ASN A 6 14.13 13.64 7.37
N THR A 7 14.63 12.44 7.11
CA THR A 7 16.00 12.22 6.61
C THR A 7 16.09 12.49 5.11
N ALA A 8 17.30 12.47 4.54
CA ALA A 8 17.54 12.77 3.12
C ALA A 8 16.61 11.99 2.17
N ALA A 9 16.39 10.70 2.44
CA ALA A 9 15.49 9.89 1.61
C ALA A 9 14.03 10.34 1.66
N GLY A 10 13.53 10.67 2.86
CA GLY A 10 12.15 11.14 3.01
C GLY A 10 11.95 12.51 2.36
N VAL A 11 12.91 13.41 2.53
CA VAL A 11 12.90 14.74 1.91
C VAL A 11 12.93 14.63 0.39
N ARG A 12 13.87 13.85 -0.17
CA ARG A 12 13.93 13.58 -1.62
C ARG A 12 12.61 12.99 -2.13
N ALA A 13 12.04 12.01 -1.43
CA ALA A 13 10.79 11.40 -1.85
C ALA A 13 9.65 12.42 -1.95
N LEU A 14 9.51 13.31 -0.95
CA LEU A 14 8.47 14.34 -0.98
C LEU A 14 8.78 15.45 -2.02
N GLU A 15 10.05 15.82 -2.20
CA GLU A 15 10.46 16.74 -3.26
C GLU A 15 10.12 16.20 -4.66
N GLU A 16 10.35 14.91 -4.89
CA GLU A 16 9.97 14.22 -6.12
C GLU A 16 8.45 14.22 -6.34
N MET A 17 7.66 13.98 -5.29
CA MET A 17 6.21 14.10 -5.38
C MET A 17 5.79 15.53 -5.76
N VAL A 18 6.32 16.55 -5.08
CA VAL A 18 6.04 17.97 -5.40
C VAL A 18 6.45 18.31 -6.83
N ARG A 19 7.62 17.84 -7.27
CA ARG A 19 8.17 18.07 -8.61
C ARG A 19 7.30 17.46 -9.69
N THR A 20 6.68 16.32 -9.41
CA THR A 20 5.89 15.58 -10.40
C THR A 20 4.43 16.02 -10.46
N MET A 21 3.91 16.77 -9.47
CA MET A 21 2.54 17.32 -9.45
C MET A 21 2.07 17.98 -10.76
N PRO A 22 2.90 18.73 -11.52
CA PRO A 22 2.47 19.31 -12.81
C PRO A 22 2.10 18.27 -13.89
N TYR A 23 2.53 17.02 -13.74
CA TYR A 23 2.19 15.91 -14.65
C TYR A 23 0.93 15.14 -14.22
N TYR A 24 0.34 15.48 -13.07
CA TYR A 24 -0.83 14.81 -12.54
C TYR A 24 -2.10 15.45 -13.12
N PRO A 25 -3.23 14.73 -13.19
CA PRO A 25 -4.48 15.30 -13.65
C PRO A 25 -4.90 16.54 -12.85
N PRO A 26 -5.61 17.51 -13.48
CA PRO A 26 -6.14 18.67 -12.77
C PRO A 26 -7.00 18.26 -11.57
N GLY A 27 -6.82 18.92 -10.43
CA GLY A 27 -7.59 18.65 -9.21
C GLY A 27 -7.17 17.39 -8.44
N VAL A 28 -6.03 16.76 -8.76
CA VAL A 28 -5.60 15.49 -8.14
C VAL A 28 -5.54 15.50 -6.61
N LEU A 29 -5.34 16.65 -5.97
CA LEU A 29 -5.37 16.77 -4.50
C LEU A 29 -6.75 16.51 -3.88
N LEU A 30 -7.81 16.51 -4.68
CA LEU A 30 -9.19 16.22 -4.30
C LEU A 30 -9.60 14.78 -4.67
N PHE A 31 -8.74 14.03 -5.36
CA PHE A 31 -9.08 12.67 -5.78
C PHE A 31 -9.06 11.72 -4.60
N GLU A 32 -9.98 10.77 -4.61
CA GLU A 32 -9.95 9.61 -3.74
C GLU A 32 -9.52 8.37 -4.55
N SER A 33 -9.96 7.18 -4.11
CA SER A 33 -9.46 5.93 -4.68
C SER A 33 -10.07 5.55 -6.03
N GLU A 34 -11.21 6.12 -6.44
CA GLU A 34 -11.96 5.67 -7.61
C GLU A 34 -11.74 6.54 -8.86
N GLU A 35 -11.48 7.84 -8.70
CA GLU A 35 -11.19 8.75 -9.79
C GLU A 35 -9.94 8.32 -10.57
N PRO A 36 -8.78 8.03 -9.93
CA PRO A 36 -7.58 7.61 -10.66
C PRO A 36 -7.77 6.28 -11.40
N LYS A 37 -8.51 5.33 -10.82
CA LYS A 37 -8.84 4.05 -11.47
C LYS A 37 -9.70 4.28 -12.71
N THR A 38 -10.67 5.19 -12.62
CA THR A 38 -11.53 5.55 -13.74
C THR A 38 -10.71 6.18 -14.87
N LEU A 39 -9.85 7.15 -14.56
CA LEU A 39 -8.96 7.77 -15.55
C LEU A 39 -8.08 6.74 -16.26
N LEU A 40 -7.52 5.77 -15.52
CA LEU A 40 -6.71 4.69 -16.12
C LEU A 40 -7.54 3.86 -17.10
N VAL A 41 -8.69 3.33 -16.67
CA VAL A 41 -9.48 2.43 -17.53
C VAL A 41 -10.14 3.15 -18.71
N LYS A 42 -10.26 4.48 -18.65
CA LYS A 42 -10.66 5.33 -19.78
C LYS A 42 -9.49 5.75 -20.69
N GLY A 43 -8.26 5.37 -20.35
CA GLY A 43 -7.07 5.67 -21.14
C GLY A 43 -6.61 7.13 -21.03
N GLU A 44 -7.05 7.85 -20.00
CA GLU A 44 -6.74 9.27 -19.79
C GLU A 44 -5.40 9.47 -19.07
N ILE A 45 -4.91 8.44 -18.37
CA ILE A 45 -3.58 8.41 -17.77
C ILE A 45 -2.82 7.15 -18.20
N PRO A 46 -1.50 7.23 -18.45
CA PRO A 46 -0.70 6.09 -18.91
C PRO A 46 -0.21 5.19 -17.77
N LEU A 47 -0.23 5.68 -16.53
CA LEU A 47 0.31 5.00 -15.37
C LEU A 47 -0.53 5.30 -14.14
N LEU A 48 -0.79 4.27 -13.34
CA LEU A 48 -1.45 4.39 -12.04
C LEU A 48 -0.73 3.51 -11.02
N TYR A 49 -0.26 4.13 -9.93
CA TYR A 49 0.10 3.43 -8.70
C TYR A 49 -1.14 3.34 -7.81
N SER A 50 -1.69 2.14 -7.64
CA SER A 50 -2.91 1.91 -6.84
C SER A 50 -3.01 0.46 -6.36
N TRP A 51 -4.09 0.17 -5.64
CA TRP A 51 -4.48 -1.15 -5.18
C TRP A 51 -4.59 -2.14 -6.35
N THR A 52 -4.18 -3.39 -6.10
CA THR A 52 -4.17 -4.45 -7.11
C THR A 52 -5.57 -4.76 -7.64
N SER A 53 -6.63 -4.49 -6.87
CA SER A 53 -8.03 -4.63 -7.28
C SER A 53 -8.35 -3.96 -8.62
N THR A 54 -7.59 -2.93 -8.98
CA THR A 54 -7.67 -2.23 -10.27
C THR A 54 -7.48 -3.16 -11.47
N GLY A 55 -6.68 -4.22 -11.37
CA GLY A 55 -6.42 -5.15 -12.48
C GLY A 55 -7.69 -5.83 -13.00
N LYS A 56 -8.65 -6.14 -12.12
CA LYS A 56 -9.96 -6.68 -12.51
C LYS A 56 -10.79 -5.68 -13.29
N ARG A 57 -10.75 -4.41 -12.89
CA ARG A 57 -11.43 -3.31 -13.57
C ARG A 57 -10.82 -3.04 -14.94
N VAL A 58 -9.49 -3.11 -15.05
CA VAL A 58 -8.75 -3.03 -16.32
C VAL A 58 -9.20 -4.13 -17.30
N GLY A 59 -9.42 -5.35 -16.80
CA GLY A 59 -9.90 -6.49 -17.59
C GLY A 59 -11.40 -6.48 -17.94
N ASN A 60 -12.19 -5.56 -17.39
CA ASN A 60 -13.63 -5.49 -17.62
C ASN A 60 -13.96 -4.64 -18.88
N ALA A 61 -14.34 -5.28 -19.98
CA ALA A 61 -14.66 -4.60 -21.25
C ALA A 61 -15.88 -3.67 -21.18
N ALA A 62 -16.76 -3.81 -20.18
CA ALA A 62 -17.87 -2.88 -19.97
C ALA A 62 -17.40 -1.52 -19.39
N GLU A 63 -16.23 -1.48 -18.77
CA GLU A 63 -15.70 -0.28 -18.10
C GLU A 63 -14.42 0.26 -18.74
N SER A 64 -13.60 -0.62 -19.30
CA SER A 64 -12.22 -0.35 -19.71
C SER A 64 -12.02 -0.35 -21.22
N VAL A 65 -11.38 0.71 -21.74
CA VAL A 65 -10.99 0.84 -23.16
C VAL A 65 -9.58 0.28 -23.42
N ILE A 66 -8.89 -0.16 -22.37
CA ILE A 66 -7.51 -0.65 -22.38
C ILE A 66 -7.41 -2.16 -22.10
N VAL A 67 -8.52 -2.90 -22.22
CA VAL A 67 -8.50 -4.37 -22.09
C VAL A 67 -7.48 -4.97 -23.06
N GLY A 68 -6.58 -5.83 -22.55
CA GLY A 68 -5.51 -6.46 -23.33
C GLY A 68 -4.40 -5.50 -23.80
N LYS A 69 -4.38 -4.26 -23.29
CA LYS A 69 -3.38 -3.23 -23.62
C LYS A 69 -2.60 -2.72 -22.41
N ALA A 70 -2.94 -3.20 -21.22
CA ALA A 70 -2.32 -2.76 -19.97
C ALA A 70 -1.13 -3.64 -19.58
N GLY A 71 -0.11 -3.02 -18.99
CA GLY A 71 0.98 -3.72 -18.29
C GLY A 71 0.73 -3.75 -16.79
N PHE A 72 1.21 -4.80 -16.13
CA PHE A 72 1.24 -4.92 -14.67
C PHE A 72 2.68 -5.14 -14.22
N GLY A 73 3.11 -4.47 -13.16
CA GLY A 73 4.50 -4.54 -12.72
C GLY A 73 4.72 -3.97 -11.32
N LEU A 74 5.97 -4.08 -10.89
CA LEU A 74 6.42 -3.55 -9.61
C LEU A 74 6.38 -2.02 -9.63
N VAL A 75 6.10 -1.41 -8.47
CA VAL A 75 6.15 0.05 -8.33
C VAL A 75 7.55 0.57 -8.66
N PRO A 76 7.68 1.79 -9.24
CA PRO A 76 8.98 2.40 -9.44
C PRO A 76 9.81 2.43 -8.14
N GLY A 77 11.10 2.13 -8.28
CA GLY A 77 12.07 2.17 -7.17
C GLY A 77 12.85 3.46 -7.14
N ALA A 78 13.69 3.61 -6.12
CA ALA A 78 14.67 4.69 -6.02
C ALA A 78 16.08 4.15 -6.25
N GLU A 79 16.92 4.92 -6.95
CA GLU A 79 18.35 4.61 -7.03
C GLU A 79 19.06 4.96 -5.72
N ILE A 80 19.73 3.97 -5.13
CA ILE A 80 20.55 4.07 -3.92
C ILE A 80 21.86 3.34 -4.20
N ASP A 81 22.99 4.05 -4.08
CA ASP A 81 24.34 3.51 -4.35
C ASP A 81 24.44 2.77 -5.70
N GLY A 82 23.82 3.30 -6.77
CA GLY A 82 23.83 2.73 -8.12
C GLY A 82 22.92 1.51 -8.33
N LYS A 83 22.06 1.18 -7.36
CA LYS A 83 21.07 0.10 -7.46
C LYS A 83 19.65 0.64 -7.33
N ILE A 84 18.75 0.16 -8.17
CA ILE A 84 17.32 0.45 -8.03
C ILE A 84 16.74 -0.41 -6.90
N ILE A 85 16.19 0.26 -5.90
CA ILE A 85 15.57 -0.35 -4.74
C ILE A 85 14.05 -0.11 -4.81
N ASN A 86 13.28 -1.18 -4.98
CA ASN A 86 11.83 -1.15 -4.94
C ASN A 86 11.34 -1.43 -3.51
N ARG A 87 10.43 -0.60 -3.02
CA ARG A 87 9.80 -0.74 -1.69
C ARG A 87 8.29 -0.48 -1.79
N PRO A 88 7.52 -1.32 -2.52
CA PRO A 88 6.06 -1.21 -2.51
C PRO A 88 5.53 -1.26 -1.08
N ALA A 89 4.63 -0.33 -0.76
CA ALA A 89 3.96 -0.36 0.54
C ALA A 89 2.99 -1.54 0.60
N ILE A 90 2.99 -2.27 1.72
CA ILE A 90 1.88 -3.15 2.11
C ILE A 90 1.09 -2.50 3.23
N THR A 91 -0.02 -1.90 2.85
CA THR A 91 -1.04 -1.43 3.76
C THR A 91 -1.73 -2.60 4.47
N PRO A 92 -2.20 -2.44 5.73
CA PRO A 92 -2.98 -3.47 6.39
C PRO A 92 -4.24 -3.80 5.58
N GLY A 93 -4.35 -5.07 5.18
CA GLY A 93 -5.49 -5.57 4.41
C GLY A 93 -6.79 -5.56 5.20
N ARG A 94 -7.90 -5.92 4.55
CA ARG A 94 -9.20 -6.05 5.23
C ARG A 94 -9.21 -7.29 6.12
N GLY A 95 -9.40 -7.08 7.42
CA GLY A 95 -9.56 -8.14 8.41
C GLY A 95 -11.03 -8.35 8.79
N MET A 96 -11.41 -9.61 9.04
CA MET A 96 -12.67 -9.96 9.68
C MET A 96 -12.36 -10.56 11.05
N ALA A 97 -13.10 -10.15 12.08
CA ALA A 97 -12.85 -10.57 13.46
C ALA A 97 -14.14 -10.83 14.23
N VAL A 98 -14.07 -11.69 15.23
CA VAL A 98 -15.17 -11.96 16.17
C VAL A 98 -14.93 -11.20 17.46
N SER A 99 -15.88 -10.34 17.84
CA SER A 99 -15.81 -9.64 19.12
C SER A 99 -15.81 -10.64 20.29
N LYS A 100 -14.87 -10.47 21.22
CA LYS A 100 -14.83 -11.26 22.48
C LYS A 100 -16.10 -11.10 23.33
N TYR A 101 -16.89 -10.06 23.08
CA TYR A 101 -18.16 -9.81 23.77
C TYR A 101 -19.40 -10.34 23.03
N SER A 102 -19.24 -10.85 21.80
CA SER A 102 -20.37 -11.40 21.04
C SER A 102 -21.02 -12.56 21.78
N LYS A 103 -22.37 -12.61 21.77
CA LYS A 103 -23.14 -13.76 22.23
C LYS A 103 -23.29 -14.86 21.17
N LYS A 104 -22.84 -14.61 19.93
CA LYS A 104 -22.97 -15.51 18.77
C LYS A 104 -21.61 -15.95 18.20
N LYS A 105 -20.59 -16.11 19.05
CA LYS A 105 -19.19 -16.32 18.61
C LYS A 105 -19.03 -17.48 17.64
N GLU A 106 -19.57 -18.65 17.99
CA GLU A 106 -19.44 -19.86 17.16
C GLU A 106 -20.08 -19.69 15.79
N VAL A 107 -21.29 -19.13 15.73
CA VAL A 107 -21.98 -18.89 14.46
C VAL A 107 -21.22 -17.87 13.62
N THR A 108 -20.73 -16.78 14.22
CA THR A 108 -19.91 -15.81 13.50
C THR A 108 -18.62 -16.46 12.98
N MET A 109 -17.94 -17.29 13.78
CA MET A 109 -16.75 -18.02 13.32
C MET A 109 -17.05 -18.93 12.13
N LYS A 110 -18.17 -19.67 12.15
CA LYS A 110 -18.59 -20.53 11.02
C LYS A 110 -18.86 -19.73 9.74
N VAL A 111 -19.43 -18.53 9.86
CA VAL A 111 -19.63 -17.64 8.70
C VAL A 111 -18.29 -17.16 8.15
N LEU A 112 -17.36 -16.75 9.02
CA LEU A 112 -16.02 -16.32 8.59
C LEU A 112 -15.23 -17.47 7.97
N GLU A 113 -15.36 -18.68 8.50
CA GLU A 113 -14.80 -19.90 7.92
C GLU A 113 -15.36 -20.16 6.53
N PHE A 114 -16.68 -20.13 6.36
CA PHE A 114 -17.34 -20.31 5.06
C PHE A 114 -16.85 -19.30 4.02
N ILE A 115 -16.84 -18.00 4.36
CA ILE A 115 -16.33 -16.93 3.48
C ILE A 115 -14.86 -17.18 3.10
N SER A 116 -14.09 -17.74 4.03
CA SER A 116 -12.67 -18.01 3.86
C SER A 116 -12.35 -19.30 3.11
N GLN A 117 -13.33 -20.18 2.86
CA GLN A 117 -13.10 -21.41 2.10
C GLN A 117 -12.55 -21.09 0.70
N PRO A 118 -11.57 -21.85 0.18
CA PRO A 118 -10.90 -21.54 -1.09
C PRO A 118 -11.86 -21.22 -2.25
N ASP A 119 -12.93 -22.00 -2.40
CA ASP A 119 -13.90 -21.80 -3.49
C ASP A 119 -14.76 -20.55 -3.31
N GLN A 120 -15.12 -20.21 -2.06
CA GLN A 120 -15.90 -19.00 -1.78
C GLN A 120 -15.04 -17.76 -1.89
N SER A 121 -13.83 -17.80 -1.32
CA SER A 121 -12.88 -16.70 -1.41
C SER A 121 -12.42 -16.45 -2.84
N LEU A 122 -12.29 -17.51 -3.66
CA LEU A 122 -11.98 -17.38 -5.08
C LEU A 122 -13.05 -16.59 -5.84
N LYS A 123 -14.34 -16.90 -5.61
CA LYS A 123 -15.45 -16.14 -6.21
C LYS A 123 -15.39 -14.66 -5.83
N ILE A 124 -15.11 -14.37 -4.56
CA ILE A 124 -14.98 -12.99 -4.06
C ILE A 124 -13.86 -12.27 -4.78
N VAL A 125 -12.64 -12.82 -4.81
CA VAL A 125 -11.49 -12.12 -5.41
C VAL A 125 -11.62 -12.01 -6.91
N MET A 126 -12.32 -12.92 -7.59
CA MET A 126 -12.53 -12.86 -9.04
C MET A 126 -13.60 -11.85 -9.47
N ASP A 127 -14.58 -11.55 -8.61
CA ASP A 127 -15.66 -10.63 -8.94
C ASP A 127 -15.12 -9.18 -9.08
N PRO A 128 -15.25 -8.53 -10.25
CA PRO A 128 -14.81 -7.15 -10.45
C PRO A 128 -15.61 -6.13 -9.63
N LYS A 129 -16.81 -6.48 -9.16
CA LYS A 129 -17.60 -5.64 -8.25
C LYS A 129 -17.00 -5.60 -6.84
N THR A 130 -16.15 -6.56 -6.49
CA THR A 130 -15.43 -6.54 -5.23
C THR A 130 -14.11 -5.80 -5.40
N ILE A 131 -13.79 -5.00 -4.40
CA ILE A 131 -12.49 -4.32 -4.26
C ILE A 131 -11.46 -5.21 -3.53
N MET A 132 -11.67 -6.52 -3.55
CA MET A 132 -10.84 -7.48 -2.82
C MET A 132 -9.71 -8.02 -3.69
N ASP A 133 -8.51 -8.05 -3.11
CA ASP A 133 -7.29 -8.56 -3.70
C ASP A 133 -7.09 -10.06 -3.44
N PRO A 134 -6.29 -10.79 -4.24
CA PRO A 134 -5.93 -12.16 -3.92
C PRO A 134 -5.16 -12.25 -2.59
N TRP A 135 -5.73 -12.93 -1.58
CA TRP A 135 -5.07 -13.15 -0.28
C TRP A 135 -4.63 -14.60 -0.01
N ARG A 136 -4.72 -15.49 -1.01
CA ARG A 136 -4.30 -16.91 -0.91
C ARG A 136 -3.45 -17.29 -2.11
N LEU A 137 -2.47 -18.18 -1.91
CA LEU A 137 -1.71 -18.78 -3.01
C LEU A 137 -2.63 -19.52 -4.00
N SER A 138 -3.67 -20.19 -3.51
CA SER A 138 -4.66 -20.84 -4.38
C SER A 138 -5.40 -19.87 -5.30
N HIS A 139 -5.54 -18.59 -4.93
CA HIS A 139 -6.11 -17.57 -5.82
C HIS A 139 -5.13 -17.23 -6.94
N LEU A 140 -3.87 -16.97 -6.61
CA LEU A 140 -2.81 -16.63 -7.58
C LEU A 140 -2.54 -17.76 -8.58
N ARG A 141 -2.77 -19.00 -8.15
CA ARG A 141 -2.56 -20.22 -8.94
C ARG A 141 -3.82 -20.73 -9.64
N SER A 142 -4.99 -20.14 -9.38
CA SER A 142 -6.27 -20.62 -9.93
C SER A 142 -6.26 -20.57 -11.47
N PRO A 143 -6.43 -21.70 -12.17
CA PRO A 143 -6.49 -21.71 -13.63
C PRO A 143 -7.65 -20.88 -14.19
N ILE A 144 -8.76 -20.80 -13.44
CA ILE A 144 -9.94 -20.03 -13.83
C ILE A 144 -9.65 -18.53 -13.66
N PHE A 145 -9.02 -18.11 -12.55
CA PHE A 145 -8.70 -16.69 -12.36
C PHE A 145 -7.65 -16.22 -13.37
N ARG A 146 -6.60 -17.01 -13.61
CA ARG A 146 -5.56 -16.71 -14.60
C ARG A 146 -6.09 -16.57 -16.03
N LYS A 147 -7.32 -16.99 -16.31
CA LYS A 147 -8.00 -16.85 -17.61
C LYS A 147 -9.23 -15.95 -17.57
N ALA A 148 -9.50 -15.30 -16.44
CA ALA A 148 -10.76 -14.57 -16.21
C ALA A 148 -10.91 -13.34 -17.12
N PHE A 149 -9.80 -12.73 -17.52
CA PHE A 149 -9.73 -11.60 -18.44
C PHE A 149 -8.38 -11.61 -19.18
N PRO A 150 -8.23 -10.86 -20.28
CA PRO A 150 -6.94 -10.73 -20.96
C PRO A 150 -5.84 -10.24 -20.02
N ASP A 151 -4.70 -10.93 -19.99
CA ASP A 151 -3.55 -10.65 -19.10
C ASP A 151 -3.81 -10.85 -17.59
N ALA A 152 -4.86 -11.60 -17.21
CA ALA A 152 -5.13 -11.93 -15.80
C ALA A 152 -3.99 -12.72 -15.14
N ASP A 153 -3.33 -13.60 -15.90
CA ASP A 153 -2.12 -14.31 -15.46
C ASP A 153 -0.97 -13.35 -15.15
N LYS A 154 -0.68 -12.41 -16.05
CA LYS A 154 0.35 -11.37 -15.85
C LYS A 154 0.03 -10.47 -14.67
N TYR A 155 -1.23 -10.10 -14.49
CA TYR A 155 -1.70 -9.37 -13.31
C TYR A 155 -1.39 -10.13 -12.01
N LEU A 156 -1.74 -11.41 -11.94
CA LEU A 156 -1.48 -12.24 -10.75
C LEU A 156 0.01 -12.47 -10.51
N ASP A 157 0.80 -12.63 -11.58
CA ASP A 157 2.26 -12.79 -11.50
C ASP A 157 2.93 -11.51 -11.00
N ALA A 158 2.46 -10.33 -11.42
CA ALA A 158 2.97 -9.04 -10.93
C ALA A 158 2.69 -8.83 -9.44
N ILE A 159 1.53 -9.26 -8.93
CA ILE A 159 1.22 -9.22 -7.49
C ILE A 159 2.23 -10.06 -6.71
N GLU A 160 2.44 -11.30 -7.14
CA GLU A 160 3.34 -12.21 -6.44
C GLU A 160 4.80 -11.76 -6.52
N ALA A 161 5.23 -11.25 -7.67
CA ALA A 161 6.57 -10.70 -7.85
C ALA A 161 6.86 -9.52 -6.90
N ALA A 162 5.83 -8.83 -6.39
CA ALA A 162 6.01 -7.76 -5.42
C ALA A 162 6.29 -8.26 -4.00
N PHE A 163 5.92 -9.50 -3.64
CA PHE A 163 5.97 -10.01 -2.25
C PHE A 163 7.32 -9.87 -1.57
N PRO A 164 8.47 -10.17 -2.22
CA PRO A 164 9.79 -10.02 -1.58
C PRO A 164 10.17 -8.57 -1.24
N PHE A 165 9.49 -7.58 -1.84
CA PHE A 165 9.84 -6.17 -1.74
C PHE A 165 8.91 -5.37 -0.81
N LEU A 166 7.82 -5.99 -0.33
CA LEU A 166 6.77 -5.31 0.42
C LEU A 166 7.30 -4.73 1.74
N VAL A 167 6.91 -3.49 2.03
CA VAL A 167 7.23 -2.80 3.29
C VAL A 167 5.94 -2.42 4.01
N PRO A 168 5.67 -2.94 5.21
CA PRO A 168 4.46 -2.60 5.92
C PRO A 168 4.52 -1.18 6.47
N ASP A 169 3.35 -0.57 6.59
CA ASP A 169 3.18 0.62 7.43
C ASP A 169 3.60 0.30 8.88
N PRO A 170 3.96 1.32 9.70
CA PRO A 170 4.20 1.14 11.12
C PRO A 170 3.02 0.45 11.83
N VAL A 171 3.17 -0.83 12.17
CA VAL A 171 2.17 -1.60 12.94
C VAL A 171 2.50 -1.50 14.43
N VAL A 172 2.30 -0.31 14.99
CA VAL A 172 2.54 -0.01 16.40
C VAL A 172 1.33 0.70 17.02
N PRO A 173 1.13 0.65 18.35
CA PRO A 173 0.07 1.41 18.98
C PRO A 173 0.11 2.91 18.61
N ALA A 174 -1.06 3.47 18.29
CA ALA A 174 -1.24 4.83 17.74
C ALA A 174 -0.73 5.06 16.31
N ALA A 175 -0.52 3.99 15.52
CA ALA A 175 -0.17 4.05 14.10
C ALA A 175 -1.00 5.07 13.29
N ASP A 176 -2.29 5.15 13.55
CA ASP A 176 -3.20 6.07 12.87
C ASP A 176 -2.88 7.55 13.15
N GLU A 177 -2.43 7.88 14.37
CA GLU A 177 -2.05 9.24 14.74
C GLU A 177 -0.76 9.66 14.02
N TYR A 178 0.22 8.75 13.93
CA TYR A 178 1.44 8.97 13.14
C TYR A 178 1.09 9.22 11.67
N GLN A 179 0.31 8.33 11.06
CA GLN A 179 -0.06 8.43 9.65
C GLN A 179 -0.87 9.68 9.34
N ARG A 180 -1.89 10.01 10.15
CA ARG A 180 -2.72 11.21 9.95
C ARG A 180 -1.89 12.48 9.92
N LYS A 181 -0.92 12.61 10.82
CA LYS A 181 -0.04 13.77 10.84
C LYS A 181 0.89 13.81 9.62
N LEU A 182 1.49 12.68 9.26
CA LEU A 182 2.36 12.60 8.09
C LEU A 182 1.60 12.97 6.81
N SER A 183 0.41 12.39 6.61
CA SER A 183 -0.44 12.69 5.46
C SER A 183 -0.82 14.16 5.36
N PHE A 184 -1.16 14.80 6.49
CA PHE A 184 -1.46 16.23 6.52
C PHE A 184 -0.27 17.07 6.05
N GLU A 185 0.93 16.83 6.59
CA GLU A 185 2.13 17.60 6.24
C GLU A 185 2.58 17.36 4.79
N ILE A 186 2.43 16.13 4.28
CA ILE A 186 2.65 15.84 2.86
C ILE A 186 1.71 16.69 2.00
N THR A 187 0.41 16.75 2.32
CA THR A 187 -0.55 17.57 1.58
C THR A 187 -0.19 19.06 1.61
N GLU A 188 0.30 19.59 2.74
CA GLU A 188 0.78 20.97 2.82
C GLU A 188 1.96 21.23 1.86
N ALA A 189 2.89 20.28 1.76
CA ALA A 189 4.01 20.38 0.82
C ALA A 189 3.56 20.27 -0.65
N LEU A 190 2.64 19.36 -0.97
CA LEU A 190 2.07 19.22 -2.32
C LEU A 190 1.31 20.48 -2.74
N ALA A 191 0.64 21.14 -1.79
CA ALA A 191 0.00 22.44 -1.98
C ALA A 191 1.00 23.62 -2.02
N LYS A 192 2.32 23.35 -1.91
CA LYS A 192 3.41 24.34 -1.87
C LYS A 192 3.28 25.34 -0.71
N ARG A 193 2.54 25.01 0.35
CA ARG A 193 2.42 25.81 1.58
C ARG A 193 3.62 25.64 2.51
N LYS A 194 4.32 24.51 2.40
CA LYS A 194 5.57 24.20 3.10
C LYS A 194 6.60 23.63 2.15
N SER A 195 7.88 23.77 2.48
CA SER A 195 8.92 22.96 1.84
C SER A 195 8.80 21.49 2.29
N ALA A 196 9.33 20.56 1.50
CA ALA A 196 9.35 19.14 1.86
C ALA A 196 10.06 18.91 3.21
N LYS A 197 11.19 19.59 3.44
CA LYS A 197 11.94 19.51 4.70
C LYS A 197 11.12 20.01 5.90
N GLU A 198 10.50 21.18 5.77
CA GLU A 198 9.69 21.77 6.84
C GLU A 198 8.47 20.91 7.19
N ALA A 199 7.77 20.39 6.18
CA ALA A 199 6.65 19.48 6.35
C ALA A 199 7.07 18.21 7.12
N LEU A 200 8.15 17.56 6.70
CA LEU A 200 8.62 16.33 7.33
C LEU A 200 9.23 16.56 8.71
N ASP A 201 9.88 17.71 8.95
CA ASP A 201 10.33 18.10 10.30
C ASP A 201 9.16 18.32 11.25
N THR A 202 8.08 18.94 10.76
CA THR A 202 6.84 19.13 11.53
C THR A 202 6.20 17.78 11.87
N ALA A 203 6.13 16.86 10.90
CA ALA A 203 5.64 15.50 11.13
C ALA A 203 6.53 14.74 12.12
N PHE A 204 7.86 14.83 11.97
CA PHE A 204 8.84 14.21 12.86
C PHE A 204 8.66 14.67 14.32
N ALA A 205 8.55 15.97 14.56
CA ALA A 205 8.38 16.52 15.89
C ALA A 205 7.10 16.00 16.57
N GLU A 206 6.02 15.85 15.82
CA GLU A 206 4.77 15.30 16.35
C GLU A 206 4.86 13.78 16.59
N TRP A 207 5.54 13.05 15.70
CA TRP A 207 5.81 11.62 15.89
C TRP A 207 6.63 11.36 17.16
N GLU A 208 7.60 12.22 17.48
CA GLU A 208 8.35 12.12 18.74
C GLU A 208 7.44 12.32 19.96
N LYS A 209 6.52 13.28 19.94
CA LYS A 209 5.53 13.46 21.03
C LYS A 209 4.61 12.24 21.18
N ILE A 210 4.11 11.68 20.08
CA ILE A 210 3.29 10.46 20.10
C ILE A 210 4.10 9.31 20.69
N THR A 211 5.36 9.15 20.26
CA THR A 211 6.27 8.11 20.75
C THR A 211 6.48 8.21 22.26
N GLU A 212 6.74 9.41 22.78
CA GLU A 212 6.91 9.64 24.21
C GLU A 212 5.63 9.38 25.01
N ARG A 213 4.49 9.94 24.56
CA ARG A 213 3.19 9.74 25.21
C ARG A 213 2.78 8.27 25.30
N ARG A 214 3.14 7.45 24.30
CA ARG A 214 2.87 6.01 24.28
C ARG A 214 3.93 5.18 25.01
N GLY A 215 5.03 5.80 25.42
CA GLY A 215 6.19 5.18 26.03
C GLY A 215 7.17 4.65 24.99
N ARG A 216 8.34 5.28 24.87
CA ARG A 216 9.34 4.98 23.83
C ARG A 216 9.81 3.52 23.86
N ASP A 217 9.99 2.93 25.04
CA ASP A 217 10.42 1.54 25.17
C ASP A 217 9.34 0.55 24.74
N LYS A 218 8.07 0.84 25.06
CA LYS A 218 6.93 0.04 24.59
C LYS A 218 6.81 0.09 23.07
N GLN A 219 6.98 1.28 22.49
CA GLN A 219 6.99 1.45 21.04
C GLN A 219 8.18 0.72 20.39
N LYS A 220 9.36 0.77 21.02
CA LYS A 220 10.55 0.04 20.56
C LYS A 220 10.32 -1.47 20.60
N ALA A 221 9.69 -2.00 21.64
CA ALA A 221 9.35 -3.41 21.76
C ALA A 221 8.35 -3.84 20.67
N ALA A 222 7.24 -3.10 20.52
CA ALA A 222 6.25 -3.38 19.47
C ALA A 222 6.84 -3.33 18.06
N TRP A 223 7.69 -2.33 17.77
CA TRP A 223 8.40 -2.28 16.50
C TRP A 223 9.39 -3.43 16.33
N GLY A 224 10.08 -3.82 17.40
CA GLY A 224 10.99 -4.97 17.40
C GLY A 224 10.31 -6.30 17.06
N GLU A 225 9.11 -6.53 17.59
CA GLU A 225 8.27 -7.69 17.22
C GLU A 225 7.94 -7.66 15.72
N LYS A 226 7.55 -6.49 15.19
CA LYS A 226 7.25 -6.36 13.76
C LYS A 226 8.48 -6.55 12.88
N LEU A 227 9.65 -6.04 13.30
CA LEU A 227 10.92 -6.28 12.60
C LEU A 227 11.26 -7.77 12.55
N ALA A 228 11.04 -8.51 13.64
CA ALA A 228 11.27 -9.95 13.68
C ALA A 228 10.33 -10.72 12.74
N GLU A 229 9.05 -10.35 12.68
CA GLU A 229 8.08 -10.91 11.74
C GLU A 229 8.45 -10.60 10.28
N MET A 230 8.83 -9.36 9.97
CA MET A 230 9.30 -9.01 8.63
C MET A 230 10.52 -9.84 8.22
N LYS A 231 11.49 -9.98 9.13
CA LYS A 231 12.69 -10.78 8.88
C LYS A 231 12.38 -12.26 8.64
N SER A 232 11.41 -12.84 9.36
CA SER A 232 11.01 -14.25 9.13
C SER A 232 10.32 -14.47 7.78
N LEU A 233 9.77 -13.40 7.18
CA LEU A 233 9.20 -13.37 5.84
C LEU A 233 10.21 -12.98 4.75
N GLY A 234 11.49 -12.76 5.10
CA GLY A 234 12.53 -12.34 4.17
C GLY A 234 12.53 -10.84 3.82
N ILE A 235 11.76 -10.03 4.54
CA ILE A 235 11.72 -8.57 4.35
C ILE A 235 12.83 -7.93 5.19
N GLU A 236 13.79 -7.30 4.53
CA GLU A 236 14.94 -6.66 5.18
C GLU A 236 14.69 -5.17 5.50
N TYR A 237 15.00 -4.79 6.74
CA TYR A 237 14.95 -3.41 7.21
C TYR A 237 16.33 -2.74 7.07
N HIS A 238 16.41 -1.70 6.24
CA HIS A 238 17.65 -0.99 5.90
C HIS A 238 17.56 0.50 6.29
N PRO A 239 17.70 0.83 7.58
CA PRO A 239 17.62 2.21 8.06
C PRO A 239 18.73 3.11 7.48
N GLU A 240 19.85 2.53 7.07
CA GLU A 240 20.97 3.24 6.46
C GLU A 240 20.61 3.90 5.13
N TRP A 241 19.65 3.33 4.39
CA TRP A 241 19.16 3.91 3.13
C TRP A 241 18.51 5.27 3.33
N ALA A 242 17.94 5.52 4.51
CA ALA A 242 17.31 6.78 4.87
C ALA A 242 18.27 7.99 4.75
N GLN A 243 19.57 7.75 4.95
CA GLN A 243 20.61 8.79 4.85
C GLN A 243 21.29 8.86 3.48
N LYS A 244 21.13 7.84 2.63
CA LYS A 244 21.93 7.65 1.42
C LYS A 244 21.25 8.09 0.13
N ALA A 245 19.93 8.15 0.11
CA ALA A 245 19.21 8.61 -1.07
C ALA A 245 19.49 10.10 -1.28
N LYS A 246 20.32 10.40 -2.28
CA LYS A 246 20.63 11.73 -2.79
C LYS A 246 19.73 12.07 -3.96
#